data_AF-A0A948WBG3-F1
#
_entry.id   AF-A0A948WBG3-F1
#
_cell.length_a   1.000
_cell.length_b   1.000
_cell.length_c   1.000
_cell.angle_alpha   90.00
_cell.angle_beta   90.00
_cell.angle_gamma   90.00
#
_symmetry.space_group_name_H-M   'P 1'
#
loop_
_entity.id
_entity.type
_entity.pdbx_description
1 polymer ?
#
loop_
_entity_poly.entity_id
_entity_poly.type
_entity_poly.pdbx_seq_one_letter_code
_entity_poly.pdbx_strand_id
1 'polypeptide(L)'
;MHARTRPRRNVFHYPIFYLRVPLSRLATLDVRGLAINRRGVCQILNRDHGPRDGSDLLIWARALLKRQGLGRVTENGEVILQTMPRILGYLFNPVSFYFCYDQTTQLRAVICEVSNTFGERHNYLVAHEDHRPIQEYDVLHTRKVFHVSPFFPLNGGYAFRFGGTPQSPLAVINYTAETTADAETGGGQYGLRTWVRGNAMPLNSATVRAALLRFPLLTFGVITRIHWQALRLWLRKVTFFSKPTPPLKETTS
;
A
#
# COMPACT_ATOMS: atom_id res chain seq x y z
N MET A 1 -4.00 -8.68 7.21
CA MET A 1 -3.37 -9.99 7.51
C MET A 1 -2.03 -10.04 6.83
N HIS A 2 -1.06 -10.69 7.45
CA HIS A 2 0.24 -10.94 6.85
C HIS A 2 0.66 -12.37 7.17
N ALA A 3 0.85 -13.18 6.15
CA ALA A 3 1.29 -14.56 6.24
C ALA A 3 2.55 -14.75 5.43
N ARG A 4 3.65 -14.96 6.14
CA ARG A 4 4.83 -15.59 5.56
C ARG A 4 4.61 -17.10 5.61
N THR A 5 4.71 -17.73 4.45
CA THR A 5 4.49 -19.17 4.26
C THR A 5 5.82 -19.94 4.22
N ARG A 6 6.90 -19.32 3.71
CA ARG A 6 8.25 -19.91 3.64
C ARG A 6 9.37 -18.93 4.03
N PRO A 7 10.56 -19.41 4.45
CA PRO A 7 10.89 -20.81 4.77
C PRO A 7 10.28 -21.25 6.11
N ARG A 8 10.00 -20.30 7.02
CA ARG A 8 9.23 -20.55 8.25
C ARG A 8 7.90 -19.82 8.23
N ARG A 9 6.83 -20.57 8.48
CA ARG A 9 5.48 -20.02 8.60
C ARG A 9 5.41 -19.03 9.76
N ASN A 10 4.98 -17.81 9.45
CA ASN A 10 4.69 -16.76 10.43
C ASN A 10 3.47 -15.97 9.96
N VAL A 11 2.37 -16.08 10.69
CA VAL A 11 1.08 -15.47 10.34
C VAL A 11 0.64 -14.58 11.48
N PHE A 12 0.19 -13.38 11.15
CA PHE A 12 -0.38 -12.45 12.12
C PHE A 12 -1.49 -11.60 11.53
N HIS A 13 -2.43 -11.25 12.40
CA HIS A 13 -3.53 -10.33 12.12
C HIS A 13 -3.47 -9.22 13.16
N TYR A 14 -3.43 -7.98 12.69
CA TYR A 14 -3.50 -6.81 13.54
C TYR A 14 -4.63 -5.89 13.06
N PRO A 15 -5.53 -5.46 13.96
CA PRO A 15 -6.50 -4.44 13.62
C PRO A 15 -5.77 -3.11 13.41
N ILE A 16 -6.08 -2.45 12.30
CA ILE A 16 -5.55 -1.17 11.86
C ILE A 16 -6.68 -0.43 11.15
N PHE A 17 -6.57 0.88 10.99
CA PHE A 17 -7.48 1.64 10.15
C PHE A 17 -6.72 2.38 9.04
N TYR A 18 -7.41 2.60 7.93
CA TYR A 18 -6.96 3.41 6.81
C TYR A 18 -7.97 4.52 6.59
N LEU A 19 -7.51 5.66 6.11
CA LEU A 19 -8.36 6.66 5.49
C LEU A 19 -8.52 6.33 4.01
N ARG A 20 -9.72 6.51 3.47
CA ARG A 20 -10.01 6.47 2.04
C ARG A 20 -10.55 7.84 1.65
N VAL A 21 -9.80 8.59 0.86
CA VAL A 21 -10.13 9.98 0.50
C VAL A 21 -10.08 10.17 -1.01
N PRO A 22 -11.12 10.78 -1.62
CA PRO A 22 -11.03 11.23 -3.01
C PRO A 22 -10.04 12.39 -3.09
N LEU A 23 -9.03 12.25 -3.95
CA LEU A 23 -8.00 13.29 -4.07
C LEU A 23 -8.58 14.59 -4.64
N SER A 24 -9.62 14.54 -5.48
CA SER A 24 -10.30 15.74 -6.00
C SER A 24 -10.87 16.65 -4.91
N ARG A 25 -11.20 16.10 -3.73
CA ARG A 25 -11.77 16.85 -2.59
C ARG A 25 -10.83 16.96 -1.41
N LEU A 26 -9.57 16.53 -1.55
CA LEU A 26 -8.63 16.46 -0.42
C LEU A 26 -8.45 17.84 0.22
N ALA A 27 -8.23 18.89 -0.60
CA ALA A 27 -8.02 20.25 -0.13
C ALA A 27 -9.27 20.89 0.51
N THR A 28 -10.46 20.46 0.11
CA THR A 28 -11.74 21.00 0.61
C THR A 28 -12.37 20.15 1.72
N LEU A 29 -11.70 19.08 2.14
CA LEU A 29 -12.24 18.14 3.13
C LEU A 29 -12.24 18.78 4.52
N ASP A 30 -13.42 19.06 5.05
CA ASP A 30 -13.59 19.59 6.40
C ASP A 30 -14.20 18.54 7.34
N VAL A 31 -13.32 17.80 8.01
CA VAL A 31 -13.70 16.79 9.01
C VAL A 31 -12.98 17.09 10.31
N ARG A 32 -13.73 17.48 11.34
CA ARG A 32 -13.14 17.83 12.65
C ARG A 32 -12.38 16.64 13.23
N GLY A 33 -11.10 16.88 13.52
CA GLY A 33 -10.16 15.86 14.02
C GLY A 33 -9.25 15.27 12.94
N LEU A 34 -9.53 15.53 11.66
CA LEU A 34 -8.65 15.21 10.53
C LEU A 34 -8.06 16.49 9.95
N ALA A 35 -6.73 16.59 9.95
CA ALA A 35 -5.99 17.72 9.42
C ALA A 35 -5.40 17.38 8.05
N ILE A 36 -5.76 18.16 7.03
CA ILE A 36 -5.18 18.04 5.69
C ILE A 36 -4.11 19.12 5.51
N ASN A 37 -2.89 18.72 5.16
CA ASN A 37 -1.74 19.61 4.93
C ASN A 37 -1.45 20.61 6.07
N ARG A 38 -1.85 20.29 7.30
CA ARG A 38 -1.65 21.13 8.49
C ARG A 38 -1.41 20.29 9.75
N ARG A 39 -0.96 20.94 10.83
CA ARG A 39 -0.76 20.30 12.15
C ARG A 39 -2.09 19.80 12.73
N GLY A 40 -2.07 18.64 13.38
CA GLY A 40 -3.24 18.03 14.00
C GLY A 40 -2.94 16.64 14.58
N VAL A 41 -3.91 16.04 15.27
CA VAL A 41 -3.75 14.70 15.86
C VAL A 41 -3.79 13.61 14.81
N CYS A 42 -4.74 13.66 13.88
CA CYS A 42 -4.84 12.78 12.72
C CYS A 42 -4.60 13.60 11.47
N GLN A 43 -3.63 13.23 10.62
CA GLN A 43 -3.20 14.08 9.51
C GLN A 43 -2.99 13.31 8.22
N ILE A 44 -3.31 13.96 7.09
CA ILE A 44 -2.80 13.61 5.76
C ILE A 44 -1.98 14.80 5.29
N LEU A 45 -0.70 14.57 4.99
CA LEU A 45 0.17 15.60 4.41
C LEU A 45 0.64 15.12 3.04
N ASN A 46 0.49 15.94 2.01
CA ASN A 46 0.94 15.61 0.65
C ASN A 46 2.44 15.31 0.62
N ARG A 47 3.23 16.02 1.43
CA ARG A 47 4.69 15.81 1.57
C ARG A 47 5.07 14.44 2.12
N ASP A 48 4.12 13.64 2.60
CA ASP A 48 4.39 12.26 3.04
C ASP A 48 4.24 11.24 1.90
N HIS A 49 3.68 11.67 0.77
CA HIS A 49 3.14 10.85 -0.32
C HIS A 49 3.70 11.26 -1.68
N GLY A 50 3.52 10.41 -2.69
CA GLY A 50 3.75 10.72 -4.09
C GLY A 50 5.19 11.13 -4.36
N PRO A 51 5.49 12.40 -4.68
CA PRO A 51 6.85 12.93 -4.83
C PRO A 51 7.50 13.41 -3.53
N ARG A 52 6.79 13.51 -2.39
CA ARG A 52 7.31 13.98 -1.08
C ARG A 52 7.76 15.45 -1.02
N ASP A 53 7.43 16.26 -2.02
CA ASP A 53 7.73 17.70 -2.06
C ASP A 53 6.58 18.58 -1.55
N GLY A 54 5.41 17.98 -1.27
CA GLY A 54 4.21 18.70 -0.84
C GLY A 54 3.27 19.10 -1.98
N SER A 55 3.59 18.77 -3.22
CA SER A 55 2.75 19.04 -4.39
C SER A 55 1.37 18.40 -4.28
N ASP A 56 0.44 18.82 -5.14
CA ASP A 56 -0.87 18.18 -5.23
C ASP A 56 -0.73 16.71 -5.70
N LEU A 57 -1.31 15.80 -4.92
CA LEU A 57 -1.22 14.35 -5.19
C LEU A 57 -2.06 13.91 -6.39
N LEU A 58 -3.18 14.58 -6.68
CA LEU A 58 -4.00 14.28 -7.85
C LEU A 58 -3.25 14.66 -9.13
N ILE A 59 -2.63 15.83 -9.14
CA ILE A 59 -1.81 16.29 -10.27
C ILE A 59 -0.66 15.30 -10.52
N TRP A 60 0.07 14.93 -9.46
CA TRP A 60 1.15 13.95 -9.56
C TRP A 60 0.66 12.59 -10.10
N ALA A 61 -0.43 12.05 -9.54
CA ALA A 61 -0.98 10.76 -9.96
C ALA A 61 -1.42 10.78 -11.42
N ARG A 62 -2.11 11.85 -11.86
CA ARG A 62 -2.52 12.04 -13.26
C ARG A 62 -1.34 12.15 -14.21
N ALA A 63 -0.29 12.88 -13.81
CA ALA A 63 0.93 12.97 -14.61
C ALA A 63 1.62 11.61 -14.75
N LEU A 64 1.65 10.80 -13.68
CA LEU A 64 2.18 9.43 -13.73
C LEU A 64 1.35 8.54 -14.66
N LEU A 65 0.02 8.55 -14.54
CA LEU A 65 -0.89 7.78 -15.41
C LEU A 65 -0.73 8.17 -16.89
N LYS A 66 -0.61 9.47 -17.18
CA LYS A 66 -0.40 9.96 -18.56
C LYS A 66 0.93 9.47 -19.15
N ARG A 67 2.02 9.51 -18.38
CA ARG A 67 3.33 9.00 -18.81
C ARG A 67 3.32 7.50 -19.10
N GLN A 68 2.38 6.76 -18.51
CA GLN A 68 2.24 5.31 -18.64
C GLN A 68 1.11 4.90 -19.59
N GLY A 69 0.64 5.81 -20.45
CA GLY A 69 -0.39 5.51 -21.46
C GLY A 69 -1.83 5.42 -20.96
N LEU A 70 -2.06 5.51 -19.65
CA LEU A 70 -3.38 5.39 -19.02
C LEU A 70 -4.16 6.72 -18.95
N GLY A 71 -3.52 7.84 -19.32
CA GLY A 71 -4.10 9.18 -19.18
C GLY A 71 -5.50 9.31 -19.78
N ARG A 72 -5.72 8.79 -21.00
CA ARG A 72 -7.01 8.86 -21.71
C ARG A 72 -8.13 8.11 -20.99
N VAL A 73 -7.84 6.94 -20.42
CA VAL A 73 -8.88 6.12 -19.76
C VAL A 73 -9.21 6.63 -18.35
N THR A 74 -8.32 7.39 -17.71
CA THR A 74 -8.51 7.93 -16.36
C THR A 74 -8.81 9.44 -16.30
N GLU A 75 -8.83 10.14 -17.43
CA GLU A 75 -8.81 11.62 -17.50
C GLU A 75 -9.89 12.31 -16.65
N ASN A 76 -11.12 11.78 -16.70
CA ASN A 76 -12.26 12.34 -15.96
C ASN A 76 -12.67 11.48 -14.76
N GLY A 77 -11.85 10.49 -14.41
CA GLY A 77 -12.10 9.63 -13.26
C GLY A 77 -11.52 10.19 -11.97
N GLU A 78 -12.06 9.68 -10.86
CA GLU A 78 -11.57 9.98 -9.53
C GLU A 78 -10.31 9.16 -9.21
N VAL A 79 -9.43 9.73 -8.37
CA VAL A 79 -8.35 8.96 -7.73
C VAL A 79 -8.63 8.90 -6.23
N ILE A 80 -8.88 7.70 -5.71
CA ILE A 80 -9.10 7.49 -4.27
C ILE A 80 -7.81 7.02 -3.63
N LEU A 81 -7.28 7.83 -2.69
CA LEU A 81 -6.15 7.46 -1.86
C LEU A 81 -6.63 6.67 -0.65
N GLN A 82 -6.16 5.43 -0.52
CA GLN A 82 -6.25 4.62 0.70
C GLN A 82 -4.89 4.58 1.40
N THR A 83 -4.82 5.20 2.59
CA THR A 83 -3.55 5.43 3.29
C THR A 83 -3.71 5.38 4.81
N MET A 84 -2.62 5.10 5.53
CA MET A 84 -2.58 5.32 6.98
C MET A 84 -2.33 6.82 7.25
N PRO A 85 -3.12 7.46 8.13
CA PRO A 85 -2.81 8.82 8.52
C PRO A 85 -1.59 8.89 9.43
N ARG A 86 -1.00 10.08 9.46
CA ARG A 86 -0.07 10.47 10.52
C ARG A 86 -0.86 10.66 11.82
N ILE A 87 -0.35 10.08 12.90
CA ILE A 87 -0.95 10.18 14.23
C ILE A 87 0.06 10.83 15.17
N LEU A 88 -0.33 11.92 15.83
CA LEU A 88 0.52 12.69 16.76
C LEU A 88 1.87 13.07 16.14
N GLY A 89 1.86 13.51 14.88
CA GLY A 89 3.07 13.89 14.17
C GLY A 89 3.95 12.73 13.71
N TYR A 90 3.57 11.47 13.94
CA TYR A 90 4.33 10.30 13.53
C TYR A 90 3.64 9.51 12.42
N LEU A 91 4.40 9.12 11.39
CA LEU A 91 3.90 8.34 10.26
C LEU A 91 4.86 7.20 9.93
N PHE A 92 4.29 6.00 9.87
CA PHE A 92 4.86 4.91 9.10
C PHE A 92 3.73 4.19 8.40
N ASN A 93 3.75 4.26 7.06
CA ASN A 93 2.74 3.66 6.21
C ASN A 93 3.40 2.64 5.29
N PRO A 94 3.21 1.33 5.52
CA PRO A 94 3.87 0.29 4.73
C PRO A 94 3.39 0.26 3.28
N VAL A 95 2.12 0.64 3.04
CA VAL A 95 1.56 0.70 1.68
C VAL A 95 0.40 1.69 1.60
N SER A 96 0.45 2.59 0.62
CA SER A 96 -0.69 3.39 0.17
C SER A 96 -1.19 2.86 -1.18
N PHE A 97 -2.50 2.91 -1.40
CA PHE A 97 -3.11 2.57 -2.69
C PHE A 97 -3.80 3.80 -3.27
N TYR A 98 -3.49 4.14 -4.53
CA TYR A 98 -4.23 5.13 -5.29
C TYR A 98 -5.07 4.39 -6.31
N PHE A 99 -6.36 4.26 -6.04
CA PHE A 99 -7.31 3.62 -6.94
C PHE A 99 -7.74 4.63 -8.01
N CYS A 100 -7.34 4.39 -9.25
CA CYS A 100 -7.57 5.29 -10.38
C CYS A 100 -8.75 4.76 -11.20
N TYR A 101 -9.85 5.49 -11.15
CA TYR A 101 -11.08 5.15 -11.85
C TYR A 101 -11.16 5.86 -13.21
N ASP A 102 -12.10 5.43 -14.03
CA ASP A 102 -12.59 6.23 -15.17
C ASP A 102 -13.84 7.04 -14.81
N GLN A 103 -14.36 7.78 -15.79
CA GLN A 103 -15.59 8.58 -15.64
C GLN A 103 -16.86 7.77 -15.37
N THR A 104 -16.83 6.46 -15.62
CA THR A 104 -17.93 5.53 -15.35
C THR A 104 -17.75 4.80 -14.02
N THR A 105 -16.78 5.24 -13.19
CA THR A 105 -16.42 4.65 -11.89
C THR A 105 -15.87 3.22 -11.95
N GLN A 106 -15.37 2.79 -13.11
CA GLN A 106 -14.68 1.52 -13.27
C GLN A 106 -13.20 1.68 -12.90
N LEU A 107 -12.64 0.74 -12.14
CA LEU A 107 -11.23 0.77 -11.74
C LEU A 107 -10.34 0.46 -12.94
N ARG A 108 -9.44 1.36 -13.32
CA ARG A 108 -8.55 1.18 -14.48
C ARG A 108 -7.11 0.87 -14.09
N ALA A 109 -6.65 1.45 -13.00
CA ALA A 109 -5.29 1.25 -12.52
C ALA A 109 -5.22 1.42 -11.00
N VAL A 110 -4.17 0.87 -10.39
CA VAL A 110 -3.83 1.13 -8.99
C VAL A 110 -2.36 1.49 -8.89
N ILE A 111 -2.04 2.61 -8.25
CA ILE A 111 -0.66 2.91 -7.84
C ILE A 111 -0.49 2.37 -6.41
N CYS A 112 0.38 1.39 -6.24
CA CYS A 112 0.77 0.83 -4.97
C CYS A 112 2.08 1.49 -4.51
N GLU A 113 1.99 2.47 -3.64
CA GLU A 113 3.14 3.14 -3.03
C GLU A 113 3.59 2.31 -1.83
N VAL A 114 4.71 1.60 -1.96
CA VAL A 114 5.25 0.71 -0.92
C VAL A 114 6.43 1.39 -0.24
N SER A 115 6.40 1.47 1.10
CA SER A 115 7.50 2.03 1.88
C SER A 115 8.18 0.96 2.74
N ASN A 116 9.48 1.12 2.99
CA ASN A 116 10.22 0.25 3.90
C ASN A 116 10.59 0.99 5.21
N THR A 117 11.10 0.25 6.19
CA THR A 117 11.55 0.82 7.49
C THR A 117 12.86 1.62 7.39
N PHE A 118 13.48 1.69 6.21
CA PHE A 118 14.68 2.47 5.93
C PHE A 118 14.38 3.87 5.39
N GLY A 119 13.09 4.26 5.32
CA GLY A 119 12.66 5.58 4.82
C GLY A 119 12.52 5.66 3.30
N GLU A 120 12.83 4.58 2.58
CA GLU A 120 12.71 4.50 1.13
C GLU A 120 11.28 4.14 0.72
N ARG A 121 10.95 4.40 -0.55
CA ARG A 121 9.68 4.02 -1.16
C ARG A 121 9.86 3.59 -2.61
N HIS A 122 8.88 2.87 -3.12
CA HIS A 122 8.77 2.52 -4.53
C HIS A 122 7.30 2.41 -4.93
N ASN A 123 6.97 2.87 -6.13
CA ASN A 123 5.61 2.76 -6.67
C ASN A 123 5.51 1.57 -7.63
N TYR A 124 4.48 0.76 -7.47
CA TYR A 124 4.07 -0.23 -8.47
C TYR A 124 2.75 0.24 -9.09
N LEU A 125 2.77 0.63 -10.37
CA LEU A 125 1.56 0.96 -11.12
C LEU A 125 1.05 -0.32 -11.78
N VAL A 126 -0.14 -0.77 -11.41
CA VAL A 126 -0.73 -2.00 -11.95
C VAL A 126 -2.00 -1.68 -12.72
N ALA A 127 -2.07 -2.18 -13.94
CA ALA A 127 -3.20 -2.07 -14.88
C ALA A 127 -3.13 -3.22 -15.89
N HIS A 128 -4.23 -3.48 -16.60
CA HIS A 128 -4.18 -4.37 -17.77
C HIS A 128 -3.52 -3.67 -18.95
N GLU A 129 -2.75 -4.41 -19.75
CA GLU A 129 -2.07 -3.87 -20.94
C GLU A 129 -3.05 -3.32 -21.99
N ASP A 130 -4.23 -3.92 -22.09
CA ASP A 130 -5.33 -3.47 -22.97
C ASP A 130 -6.19 -2.34 -22.35
N HIS A 131 -5.80 -1.86 -21.16
CA HIS A 131 -6.49 -0.83 -20.39
C HIS A 131 -7.96 -1.15 -20.02
N ARG A 132 -8.37 -2.42 -20.06
CA ARG A 132 -9.71 -2.83 -19.60
C ARG A 132 -9.88 -2.61 -18.10
N PRO A 133 -11.13 -2.51 -17.59
CA PRO A 133 -11.36 -2.40 -16.15
C PRO A 133 -10.79 -3.59 -15.38
N ILE A 134 -10.22 -3.32 -14.21
CA ILE A 134 -9.77 -4.32 -13.25
C ILE A 134 -11.00 -4.87 -12.52
N GLN A 135 -11.23 -6.17 -12.66
CA GLN A 135 -12.31 -6.92 -12.00
C GLN A 135 -11.80 -7.62 -10.73
N GLU A 136 -12.73 -8.02 -9.85
CA GLU A 136 -12.38 -8.64 -8.55
C GLU A 136 -11.55 -9.94 -8.66
N TYR A 137 -11.76 -10.69 -9.74
CA TYR A 137 -11.06 -11.95 -9.99
C TYR A 137 -9.74 -11.77 -10.76
N ASP A 138 -9.44 -10.58 -11.27
CA ASP A 138 -8.21 -10.33 -12.01
C ASP A 138 -6.99 -10.39 -11.07
N VAL A 139 -5.91 -10.99 -11.58
CA VAL A 139 -4.62 -11.01 -10.90
C VAL A 139 -3.62 -10.26 -11.79
N LEU A 140 -3.07 -9.17 -11.26
CA LEU A 140 -2.12 -8.32 -11.98
C LEU A 140 -0.71 -8.63 -11.47
N HIS A 141 0.21 -8.86 -12.40
CA HIS A 141 1.58 -9.25 -12.08
C HIS A 141 2.55 -8.10 -12.35
N THR A 142 3.53 -7.91 -11.47
CA THR A 142 4.68 -7.04 -11.73
C THR A 142 5.94 -7.65 -11.12
N ARG A 143 7.10 -7.29 -11.66
CA ARG A 143 8.38 -7.72 -11.10
C ARG A 143 8.67 -6.96 -9.82
N LYS A 144 9.06 -7.67 -8.75
CA LYS A 144 9.51 -7.04 -7.51
C LYS A 144 10.91 -6.46 -7.72
N VAL A 145 11.06 -5.16 -7.51
CA VAL A 145 12.36 -4.46 -7.62
C VAL A 145 12.73 -3.68 -6.36
N PHE A 146 11.85 -3.67 -5.35
CA PHE A 146 12.03 -2.90 -4.12
C PHE A 146 12.31 -3.79 -2.91
N HIS A 147 13.35 -3.44 -2.14
CA HIS A 147 13.74 -4.16 -0.94
C HIS A 147 12.95 -3.66 0.28
N VAL A 148 11.90 -4.39 0.62
CA VAL A 148 10.97 -4.04 1.71
C VAL A 148 11.31 -4.71 3.04
N SER A 149 12.13 -5.77 3.04
CA SER A 149 12.47 -6.52 4.24
C SER A 149 13.78 -7.28 4.04
N PRO A 150 14.69 -7.27 5.03
CA PRO A 150 15.96 -8.00 4.98
C PRO A 150 15.76 -9.53 5.03
N PHE A 151 14.54 -10.03 5.17
CA PHE A 151 14.27 -11.46 5.19
C PHE A 151 13.55 -11.96 3.93
N PHE A 152 13.48 -11.14 2.87
CA PHE A 152 12.95 -11.55 1.57
C PHE A 152 13.96 -11.25 0.46
N PRO A 153 14.22 -12.20 -0.46
CA PRO A 153 15.08 -11.92 -1.60
C PRO A 153 14.47 -10.83 -2.49
N LEU A 154 15.32 -10.12 -3.22
CA LEU A 154 14.88 -9.08 -4.15
C LEU A 154 14.13 -9.70 -5.34
N ASN A 155 14.64 -10.84 -5.84
CA ASN A 155 14.16 -11.55 -7.03
C ASN A 155 12.76 -12.15 -6.81
N GLY A 156 11.93 -12.15 -7.86
CA GLY A 156 10.55 -12.61 -7.81
C GLY A 156 9.54 -11.58 -8.31
N GLY A 157 8.25 -11.94 -8.17
CA GLY A 157 7.12 -11.15 -8.64
C GLY A 157 6.10 -10.89 -7.55
N TYR A 158 5.39 -9.77 -7.70
CA TYR A 158 4.14 -9.52 -6.97
C TYR A 158 2.95 -9.89 -7.83
N ALA A 159 1.93 -10.46 -7.18
CA ALA A 159 0.59 -10.68 -7.72
C ALA A 159 -0.39 -9.84 -6.89
N PHE A 160 -1.03 -8.89 -7.56
CA PHE A 160 -2.01 -7.97 -6.96
C PHE A 160 -3.42 -8.42 -7.31
N ARG A 161 -4.33 -8.30 -6.35
CA ARG A 161 -5.76 -8.44 -6.57
C ARG A 161 -6.50 -7.39 -5.78
N PHE A 162 -7.45 -6.72 -6.43
CA PHE A 162 -8.30 -5.70 -5.84
C PHE A 162 -9.74 -6.13 -5.99
N GLY A 163 -10.56 -5.97 -4.96
CA GLY A 163 -11.94 -6.43 -4.98
C GLY A 163 -12.71 -6.04 -3.75
N GLY A 164 -13.74 -6.84 -3.44
CA GLY A 164 -14.72 -6.52 -2.43
C GLY A 164 -15.70 -5.44 -2.86
N THR A 165 -16.41 -4.88 -1.90
CA THR A 165 -17.44 -3.85 -2.12
C THR A 165 -16.96 -2.48 -1.64
N PRO A 166 -17.61 -1.36 -2.02
CA PRO A 166 -17.32 -0.06 -1.42
C PRO A 166 -17.35 -0.08 0.11
N GLN A 167 -18.24 -0.89 0.69
CA GLN A 167 -18.40 -1.10 2.14
C GLN A 167 -17.41 -2.10 2.72
N SER A 168 -16.82 -2.99 1.92
CA SER A 168 -15.81 -3.96 2.38
C SER A 168 -14.67 -4.10 1.35
N PRO A 169 -13.81 -3.08 1.20
CA PRO A 169 -12.74 -3.10 0.21
C PRO A 169 -11.68 -4.16 0.56
N LEU A 170 -11.10 -4.75 -0.48
CA LEU A 170 -10.03 -5.73 -0.39
C LEU A 170 -8.87 -5.34 -1.33
N ALA A 171 -7.66 -5.30 -0.78
CA ALA A 171 -6.42 -5.27 -1.53
C ALA A 171 -5.53 -6.43 -1.08
N VAL A 172 -5.08 -7.25 -2.02
CA VAL A 172 -4.21 -8.41 -1.80
C VAL A 172 -2.91 -8.18 -2.54
N ILE A 173 -1.79 -8.42 -1.85
CA ILE A 173 -0.46 -8.45 -2.44
C ILE A 173 0.19 -9.75 -2.03
N ASN A 174 0.42 -10.63 -2.99
CA ASN A 174 1.18 -11.86 -2.81
C ASN A 174 2.54 -11.71 -3.48
N TYR A 175 3.57 -12.30 -2.90
CA TYR A 175 4.91 -12.34 -3.46
C TYR A 175 5.38 -13.77 -3.63
N THR A 176 5.99 -14.06 -4.78
CA THR A 176 6.61 -15.34 -5.11
C THR A 176 8.06 -15.07 -5.52
N ALA A 177 9.00 -15.79 -4.92
CA ALA A 177 10.41 -15.73 -5.30
C ALA A 177 10.66 -16.55 -6.58
N GLU A 178 11.55 -16.08 -7.46
CA GLU A 178 11.91 -16.77 -8.71
C GLU A 178 12.90 -17.93 -8.50
N THR A 179 13.82 -17.80 -7.55
CA THR A 179 14.88 -18.79 -7.33
C THR A 179 15.30 -18.80 -5.86
N THR A 180 15.02 -19.91 -5.17
CA THR A 180 15.85 -20.42 -4.08
C THR A 180 15.81 -21.95 -4.14
N ALA A 181 16.81 -22.61 -3.56
CA ALA A 181 16.79 -24.03 -3.20
C ALA A 181 15.57 -24.46 -2.35
N ASP A 182 14.63 -23.55 -2.05
CA ASP A 182 13.31 -23.80 -1.46
C ASP A 182 12.19 -24.02 -2.50
N ALA A 183 12.49 -23.94 -3.80
CA ALA A 183 11.56 -24.21 -4.90
C ALA A 183 11.47 -25.72 -5.21
N GLU A 184 12.56 -26.46 -5.03
CA GLU A 184 12.64 -27.90 -5.36
C GLU A 184 11.89 -28.79 -4.35
N THR A 185 11.64 -28.32 -3.12
CA THR A 185 10.92 -29.08 -2.08
C THR A 185 9.43 -28.75 -1.94
N GLY A 186 8.84 -27.94 -2.84
CA GLY A 186 7.40 -27.72 -2.73
C GLY A 186 6.78 -27.04 -3.93
N GLY A 187 6.09 -27.84 -4.73
CA GLY A 187 5.24 -27.41 -5.84
C GLY A 187 4.25 -26.33 -5.40
N GLY A 188 4.52 -25.07 -5.80
CA GLY A 188 3.75 -23.89 -5.40
C GLY A 188 3.82 -23.62 -3.88
N GLN A 189 3.62 -22.46 -3.29
CA GLN A 189 2.90 -21.24 -3.64
C GLN A 189 3.42 -20.16 -2.67
N TYR A 190 3.77 -18.97 -3.18
CA TYR A 190 4.03 -17.70 -2.47
C TYR A 190 5.04 -17.71 -1.29
N GLY A 191 6.00 -16.80 -1.28
CA GLY A 191 6.86 -16.52 -0.10
C GLY A 191 6.17 -15.64 0.94
N LEU A 192 5.21 -14.82 0.49
CA LEU A 192 4.45 -13.90 1.32
C LEU A 192 3.04 -13.71 0.77
N ARG A 193 2.06 -13.72 1.66
CA ARG A 193 0.67 -13.36 1.37
C ARG A 193 0.24 -12.25 2.30
N THR A 194 -0.24 -11.15 1.75
CA THR A 194 -0.75 -10.03 2.54
C THR A 194 -2.07 -9.56 1.99
N TRP A 195 -2.96 -9.14 2.87
CA TRP A 195 -4.16 -8.43 2.46
C TRP A 195 -4.57 -7.39 3.48
N VAL A 196 -5.11 -6.31 2.94
CA VAL A 196 -5.84 -5.28 3.68
C VAL A 196 -7.31 -5.46 3.31
N ARG A 197 -8.11 -5.78 4.33
CA ARG A 197 -9.58 -5.82 4.25
C ARG A 197 -10.12 -5.05 5.43
N GLY A 198 -11.18 -4.29 5.21
CA GLY A 198 -11.85 -3.55 6.27
C GLY A 198 -13.32 -3.35 5.96
N ASN A 199 -14.07 -2.84 6.94
CA ASN A 199 -15.43 -2.37 6.74
C ASN A 199 -15.37 -0.84 6.66
N ALA A 200 -15.83 -0.27 5.55
CA ALA A 200 -15.82 1.17 5.34
C ALA A 200 -16.85 1.83 6.24
N MET A 201 -16.44 2.91 6.89
CA MET A 201 -17.29 3.79 7.67
C MET A 201 -17.29 5.16 6.99
N PRO A 202 -18.39 5.93 7.06
CA PRO A 202 -18.42 7.28 6.52
C PRO A 202 -17.29 8.12 7.11
N LEU A 203 -16.60 8.91 6.28
CA LEU A 203 -15.53 9.78 6.76
C LEU A 203 -16.15 11.04 7.38
N ASN A 204 -16.38 11.01 8.69
CA ASN A 204 -16.93 12.13 9.44
C ASN A 204 -16.26 12.24 10.82
N SER A 205 -16.55 13.32 11.53
CA SER A 205 -15.89 13.63 12.79
C SER A 205 -16.12 12.57 13.87
N ALA A 206 -17.28 11.87 13.86
CA ALA A 206 -17.58 10.83 14.83
C ALA A 206 -16.75 9.57 14.58
N THR A 207 -16.64 9.13 13.33
CA THR A 207 -15.86 7.93 12.97
C THR A 207 -14.37 8.16 13.11
N VAL A 208 -13.86 9.36 12.81
CA VAL A 208 -12.46 9.74 13.05
C VAL A 208 -12.14 9.70 14.55
N ARG A 209 -12.98 10.30 15.42
CA ARG A 209 -12.79 10.24 16.87
C ARG A 209 -12.82 8.80 17.40
N ALA A 210 -13.79 8.00 16.95
CA ALA A 210 -13.88 6.59 17.35
C ALA A 210 -12.64 5.79 16.93
N ALA A 211 -12.11 6.04 15.72
CA ALA A 211 -10.87 5.42 15.25
C ALA A 211 -9.67 5.83 16.11
N LEU A 212 -9.54 7.12 16.47
CA LEU A 212 -8.46 7.61 17.31
C LEU A 212 -8.49 7.04 18.73
N LEU A 213 -9.68 6.89 19.32
CA LEU A 213 -9.83 6.26 20.64
C LEU A 213 -9.52 4.77 20.62
N ARG A 214 -9.87 4.08 19.53
CA ARG A 214 -9.59 2.65 19.36
C ARG A 214 -8.13 2.37 19.00
N PHE A 215 -7.47 3.30 18.32
CA PHE A 215 -6.10 3.14 17.79
C PHE A 215 -5.20 4.34 18.11
N PRO A 216 -5.03 4.73 19.39
CA PRO A 216 -4.32 5.97 19.75
C PRO A 216 -2.83 5.95 19.38
N LEU A 217 -2.23 4.76 19.35
CA LEU A 217 -0.82 4.53 18.99
C LEU A 217 -0.71 3.72 17.70
N LEU A 218 -1.57 3.98 16.71
CA LEU A 218 -1.59 3.21 15.45
C LEU A 218 -0.18 3.11 14.83
N THR A 219 0.44 4.26 14.55
CA THR A 219 1.70 4.34 13.80
C THR A 219 2.88 3.77 14.59
N PHE A 220 2.99 4.09 15.88
CA PHE A 220 3.95 3.45 16.79
C PHE A 220 3.73 1.93 16.86
N GLY A 221 2.49 1.49 17.03
CA GLY A 221 2.14 0.09 17.13
C GLY A 221 2.43 -0.69 15.85
N VAL A 222 2.36 -0.08 14.67
CA VAL A 222 2.77 -0.76 13.41
C VAL A 222 4.28 -1.01 13.43
N ILE A 223 5.09 -0.02 13.78
CA ILE A 223 6.56 -0.16 13.78
C ILE A 223 7.04 -1.14 14.84
N THR A 224 6.53 -1.02 16.07
CA THR A 224 6.90 -1.94 17.15
C THR A 224 6.60 -3.38 16.73
N ARG A 225 5.47 -3.62 16.05
CA ARG A 225 5.12 -4.95 15.54
C ARG A 225 6.04 -5.40 14.40
N ILE A 226 6.44 -4.51 13.49
CA ILE A 226 7.39 -4.85 12.43
C ILE A 226 8.73 -5.26 13.02
N HIS A 227 9.27 -4.48 13.97
CA HIS A 227 10.53 -4.79 14.65
C HIS A 227 10.41 -6.07 15.49
N TRP A 228 9.29 -6.27 16.18
CA TRP A 228 9.03 -7.51 16.92
C TRP A 228 8.99 -8.75 16.03
N GLN A 229 8.35 -8.65 14.86
CA GLN A 229 8.31 -9.77 13.91
C GLN A 229 9.68 -10.01 13.27
N ALA A 230 10.45 -8.95 12.98
CA ALA A 230 11.83 -9.05 12.53
C ALA A 230 12.71 -9.76 13.57
N LEU A 231 12.60 -9.38 14.85
CA LEU A 231 13.31 -10.03 15.96
C LEU A 231 12.92 -11.51 16.10
N ARG A 232 11.63 -11.86 16.01
CA ARG A 232 11.18 -13.26 16.02
C ARG A 232 11.76 -14.08 14.86
N LEU A 233 11.91 -13.49 13.67
CA LEU A 233 12.52 -14.16 12.52
C LEU A 233 14.03 -14.33 12.71
N TRP A 234 14.70 -13.32 13.25
CA TRP A 234 16.11 -13.38 13.60
C TRP A 234 16.40 -14.46 14.66
N LEU A 235 15.63 -14.51 15.74
CA LEU A 235 15.70 -15.56 16.75
C LEU A 235 15.42 -16.96 16.16
N ARG A 236 14.63 -17.04 15.08
CA ARG A 236 14.37 -18.28 14.33
C ARG A 236 15.43 -18.60 13.26
N LYS A 237 16.54 -17.86 13.23
CA LYS A 237 17.67 -18.03 12.29
C LYS A 237 17.26 -18.00 10.82
N VAL A 238 16.27 -17.18 10.46
CA VAL A 238 15.89 -16.97 9.06
C VAL A 238 16.99 -16.17 8.36
N THR A 239 17.35 -16.57 7.14
CA THR A 239 18.39 -15.93 6.33
C THR A 239 18.18 -14.42 6.24
N PHE A 240 19.26 -13.69 6.55
CA PHE A 240 19.33 -12.24 6.43
C PHE A 240 19.96 -11.87 5.09
N PHE A 241 19.29 -11.02 4.33
CA PHE A 241 19.77 -10.47 3.08
C PHE A 241 20.20 -9.03 3.31
N SER A 242 21.44 -8.72 2.96
CA SER A 242 21.98 -7.36 3.04
C SER A 242 21.23 -6.42 2.11
N LYS A 243 21.05 -5.18 2.56
CA LYS A 243 20.33 -4.14 1.81
C LYS A 243 21.03 -3.88 0.47
N PRO A 244 20.36 -4.07 -0.69
CA PRO A 244 20.88 -3.66 -1.98
C PRO A 244 20.71 -2.14 -2.17
N THR A 245 21.42 -1.57 -3.16
CA THR A 245 21.16 -0.20 -3.61
C THR A 245 19.71 -0.07 -4.10
N PRO A 246 18.99 1.01 -3.71
CA PRO A 246 17.60 1.20 -4.13
C PRO A 246 17.50 1.37 -5.66
N PRO A 247 16.37 0.99 -6.28
CA PRO A 247 16.17 1.15 -7.71
C PRO A 247 16.23 2.63 -8.10
N LEU A 248 16.87 2.93 -9.24
CA LEU A 248 16.99 4.30 -9.76
C LEU A 248 15.66 4.88 -10.25
N LYS A 249 14.72 4.01 -10.66
CA LYS A 249 13.37 4.41 -11.08
C LYS A 249 12.44 4.40 -9.87
N GLU A 250 11.71 5.49 -9.67
CA GLU A 250 10.72 5.61 -8.58
C GLU A 250 9.47 4.73 -8.78
N THR A 251 9.19 4.33 -10.03
CA THR A 251 7.99 3.56 -10.38
C THR A 251 8.32 2.41 -11.33
N THR A 252 7.74 1.25 -11.04
CA THR A 252 7.63 0.11 -11.95
C THR A 252 6.17 -0.02 -12.38
N SER A 253 5.94 -0.13 -13.69
CA SER A 253 4.66 -0.48 -14.30
C SER A 253 4.78 -1.88 -14.87
#